data_AF-A0A968JGD4-F1
#
_entry.id   AF-A0A968JGD4-F1
#
_cell.length_a   1.000
_cell.length_b   1.000
_cell.length_c   1.000
_cell.angle_alpha   90.00
_cell.angle_beta   90.00
_cell.angle_gamma   90.00
#
_symmetry.space_group_name_H-M   'P 1'
#
loop_
_entity.id
_entity.type
_entity.pdbx_description
1 polymer ?
#
loop_
_entity_poly.entity_id
_entity_poly.type
_entity_poly.pdbx_seq_one_letter_code
_entity_poly.pdbx_strand_id
1 'polypeptide(L)'
;MSTTAIDTSATEEPSFNKTAYLQTIDIFQDLEQSEVDALGKRTPMQRVRPGTVFYSPEQSAEVLFILKEGQVRLYHLSPEGKELTTAIIDPGTIFGEMALLGQKLHESYAVALSPCLLCLMSREDVKHVLLSDPRVAARIAEILGNRLIDAQRRLSDFAFKNIPQRLASVLLEHARPPRRRLFRSPESELEVPFTHEAMGALVGTHRETITKILNDLQHQGIIELRRGRVLILDPERLRACSLS
;
A
#
# COMPACT_ATOMS: atom_id res chain seq x y z
N MET A 1 17.93 -15.70 -20.04
CA MET A 1 17.71 -16.90 -19.20
C MET A 1 18.52 -16.73 -17.93
N SER A 2 17.92 -16.21 -16.87
CA SER A 2 18.53 -16.12 -15.55
C SER A 2 17.43 -16.42 -14.53
N THR A 3 17.31 -17.71 -14.25
CA THR A 3 16.51 -18.28 -13.17
C THR A 3 17.06 -17.77 -11.85
N THR A 4 16.35 -16.83 -11.21
CA THR A 4 16.67 -16.47 -9.82
C THR A 4 16.00 -17.50 -8.94
N ALA A 5 16.82 -18.39 -8.39
CA ALA A 5 16.41 -19.46 -7.51
C ALA A 5 15.70 -18.91 -6.27
N ILE A 6 14.53 -19.48 -5.99
CA ILE A 6 13.78 -19.31 -4.75
C ILE A 6 14.56 -20.10 -3.69
N ASP A 7 15.18 -19.39 -2.77
CA ASP A 7 15.83 -19.99 -1.61
C ASP A 7 14.74 -20.36 -0.59
N THR A 8 14.28 -21.61 -0.67
CA THR A 8 13.38 -22.26 0.29
C THR A 8 14.20 -22.90 1.41
N SER A 9 15.12 -22.16 2.02
CA SER A 9 15.78 -22.60 3.26
C SER A 9 14.94 -22.18 4.46
N ALA A 10 14.22 -23.15 5.02
CA ALA A 10 13.64 -23.07 6.34
C ALA A 10 14.76 -22.74 7.34
N THR A 11 14.74 -21.52 7.89
CA THR A 11 15.62 -21.12 9.00
C THR A 11 14.72 -20.80 10.20
N GLU A 12 14.80 -21.63 11.23
CA GLU A 12 14.14 -21.45 12.52
C GLU A 12 14.69 -20.23 13.28
N GLU A 13 13.76 -19.43 13.84
CA GLU A 13 13.90 -18.54 15.02
C GLU A 13 14.76 -17.25 14.91
N PRO A 14 14.39 -16.13 15.56
CA PRO A 14 13.86 -16.03 16.94
C PRO A 14 12.34 -15.89 17.03
N SER A 15 11.75 -16.37 18.12
CA SER A 15 10.37 -16.16 18.59
C SER A 15 9.92 -14.68 18.46
N PHE A 16 9.37 -14.34 17.29
CA PHE A 16 8.50 -13.19 17.10
C PHE A 16 7.12 -13.62 17.56
N ASN A 17 6.48 -12.89 18.48
CA ASN A 17 5.12 -13.18 18.93
C ASN A 17 4.13 -12.88 17.78
N LYS A 18 4.03 -13.83 16.87
CA LYS A 18 3.19 -13.80 15.67
C LYS A 18 1.74 -13.61 16.04
N THR A 19 1.32 -14.24 17.12
CA THR A 19 -0.04 -14.20 17.64
C THR A 19 -0.41 -12.82 18.16
N ALA A 20 0.47 -12.21 18.96
CA ALA A 20 0.27 -10.82 19.42
C ALA A 20 0.17 -9.84 18.25
N TYR A 21 0.85 -10.10 17.12
CA TYR A 21 0.71 -9.26 15.93
C TYR A 21 -0.62 -9.48 15.20
N LEU A 22 -1.05 -10.72 15.00
CA LEU A 22 -2.31 -11.00 14.32
C LEU A 22 -3.48 -10.31 15.05
N GLN A 23 -3.47 -10.27 16.39
CA GLN A 23 -4.45 -9.51 17.19
C GLN A 23 -4.42 -7.99 16.97
N THR A 24 -3.29 -7.42 16.52
CA THR A 24 -3.21 -5.98 16.19
C THR A 24 -3.73 -5.64 14.81
N ILE A 25 -4.13 -6.66 14.04
CA ILE A 25 -4.76 -6.48 12.73
C ILE A 25 -6.26 -6.39 12.93
N ASP A 26 -6.90 -5.35 12.39
CA ASP A 26 -8.33 -5.09 12.54
C ASP A 26 -9.23 -6.29 12.21
N ILE A 27 -8.75 -7.19 11.34
CA ILE A 27 -9.43 -8.43 10.92
C ILE A 27 -9.48 -9.49 12.02
N PHE A 28 -8.49 -9.54 12.93
CA PHE A 28 -8.38 -10.59 13.96
C PHE A 28 -8.39 -10.04 15.39
N GLN A 29 -8.64 -8.74 15.58
CA GLN A 29 -8.65 -8.10 16.90
C GLN A 29 -9.67 -8.71 17.87
N ASP A 30 -10.76 -9.28 17.35
CA ASP A 30 -11.86 -9.86 18.13
C ASP A 30 -11.70 -11.39 18.34
N LEU A 31 -10.63 -11.99 17.79
CA LEU A 31 -10.34 -13.42 17.96
C LEU A 31 -9.65 -13.68 19.31
N GLU A 32 -9.99 -14.80 19.93
CA GLU A 32 -9.30 -15.25 21.14
C GLU A 32 -7.85 -15.63 20.83
N GLN A 33 -6.96 -15.50 21.82
CA GLN A 33 -5.53 -15.84 21.69
C GLN A 33 -5.31 -17.23 21.09
N SER A 34 -6.13 -18.21 21.48
CA SER A 34 -6.11 -19.59 21.00
C SER A 34 -6.41 -19.73 19.51
N GLU A 35 -7.36 -18.93 19.00
CA GLU A 35 -7.77 -18.89 17.59
C GLU A 35 -6.68 -18.24 16.73
N VAL A 36 -6.09 -17.17 17.25
CA VAL A 36 -4.98 -16.48 16.60
C VAL A 36 -3.71 -17.33 16.61
N ASP A 37 -3.45 -18.09 17.67
CA ASP A 37 -2.32 -19.03 17.75
C ASP A 37 -2.49 -20.17 16.73
N ALA A 38 -3.70 -20.70 16.60
CA ALA A 38 -4.03 -21.72 15.62
C ALA A 38 -3.83 -21.21 14.18
N LEU A 39 -4.26 -19.97 13.89
CA LEU A 39 -4.00 -19.32 12.61
C LEU A 39 -2.51 -19.07 12.40
N GLY A 40 -1.81 -18.63 13.44
CA GLY A 40 -0.38 -18.41 13.46
C GLY A 40 0.44 -19.67 13.23
N LYS A 41 -0.08 -20.87 13.47
CA LYS A 41 0.62 -22.12 13.12
C LYS A 41 0.45 -22.52 11.65
N ARG A 42 -0.59 -22.03 10.97
CA ARG A 42 -0.94 -22.45 9.60
C ARG A 42 -0.45 -21.51 8.50
N THR A 43 -0.19 -20.25 8.83
CA THR A 43 0.11 -19.21 7.84
C THR A 43 1.62 -18.94 7.71
N PRO A 44 2.34 -19.34 6.67
CA PRO A 44 3.77 -19.04 6.60
C PRO A 44 4.03 -17.51 6.58
N MET A 45 5.13 -17.08 7.21
CA MET A 45 5.58 -15.69 7.15
C MET A 45 6.71 -15.56 6.14
N GLN A 46 6.66 -14.53 5.29
CA GLN A 46 7.68 -14.25 4.29
C GLN A 46 8.27 -12.86 4.51
N ARG A 47 9.60 -12.77 4.51
CA ARG A 47 10.32 -11.49 4.48
C ARG A 47 10.64 -11.12 3.05
N VAL A 48 10.39 -9.86 2.69
CA VAL A 48 10.64 -9.33 1.35
C VAL A 48 11.50 -8.08 1.47
N ARG A 49 12.58 -8.02 0.68
CA ARG A 49 13.50 -6.87 0.67
C ARG A 49 12.90 -5.73 -0.14
N PRO A 50 13.24 -4.47 0.16
CA PRO A 50 12.85 -3.33 -0.69
C PRO A 50 13.25 -3.56 -2.15
N GLY A 51 12.37 -3.18 -3.09
CA GLY A 51 12.57 -3.32 -4.53
C GLY A 51 12.28 -4.72 -5.07
N THR A 52 12.00 -5.72 -4.24
CA THR A 52 11.63 -7.06 -4.70
C THR A 52 10.18 -7.09 -5.18
N VAL A 53 9.97 -7.44 -6.45
CA VAL A 53 8.67 -7.83 -7.00
C VAL A 53 8.43 -9.28 -6.57
N PHE A 54 7.43 -9.50 -5.73
CA PHE A 54 7.13 -10.83 -5.15
C PHE A 54 5.80 -11.41 -5.65
N TYR A 55 5.04 -10.62 -6.41
CA TYR A 55 3.86 -11.06 -7.14
C TYR A 55 3.86 -10.41 -8.52
N SER A 56 3.58 -11.19 -9.55
CA SER A 56 3.44 -10.71 -10.92
C SER A 56 2.39 -11.54 -11.68
N PRO A 57 1.85 -11.03 -12.79
CA PRO A 57 0.87 -11.77 -13.60
C PRO A 57 1.40 -13.12 -14.10
N GLU A 58 2.70 -13.19 -14.41
CA GLU A 58 3.38 -14.39 -14.92
C GLU A 58 3.61 -15.46 -13.83
N GLN A 59 3.56 -15.07 -12.56
CA GLN A 59 3.70 -15.93 -11.38
C GLN A 59 2.44 -15.89 -10.51
N SER A 60 1.29 -15.62 -11.12
CA SER A 60 0.01 -15.56 -10.41
C SER A 60 -0.34 -16.91 -9.80
N ALA A 61 -0.66 -16.88 -8.51
CA ALA A 61 -1.13 -18.02 -7.74
C ALA A 61 -2.24 -17.55 -6.80
N GLU A 62 -3.18 -18.42 -6.46
CA GLU A 62 -4.15 -18.11 -5.40
C GLU A 62 -3.40 -18.03 -4.05
N VAL A 63 -3.19 -16.80 -3.58
CA VAL A 63 -2.57 -16.51 -2.31
C VAL A 63 -3.10 -15.18 -1.79
N LEU A 64 -3.43 -15.16 -0.50
CA LEU A 64 -3.78 -13.96 0.21
C LEU A 64 -2.62 -13.55 1.12
N PHE A 65 -2.24 -12.30 1.06
CA PHE A 65 -1.21 -11.69 1.88
C PHE A 65 -1.87 -10.80 2.93
N ILE A 66 -1.31 -10.80 4.13
CA ILE A 66 -1.53 -9.74 5.11
C ILE A 66 -0.19 -9.05 5.33
N LEU A 67 -0.16 -7.73 5.11
CA LEU A 67 1.06 -6.96 5.34
C LEU A 67 1.26 -6.72 6.84
N LYS A 68 2.37 -7.23 7.38
CA LYS A 68 2.76 -7.05 8.78
C LYS A 68 3.55 -5.80 9.06
N GLU A 69 4.62 -5.62 8.31
CA GLU A 69 5.54 -4.51 8.45
C GLU A 69 5.94 -4.06 7.05
N GLY A 70 6.33 -2.79 6.94
CA GLY A 70 6.77 -2.20 5.68
C GLY A 70 5.62 -1.59 4.89
N GLN A 71 5.80 -1.51 3.57
CA GLN A 71 4.84 -0.91 2.65
C GLN A 71 4.99 -1.62 1.30
N VAL A 72 3.86 -2.01 0.70
CA VAL A 72 3.82 -2.67 -0.61
C VAL A 72 3.13 -1.74 -1.60
N ARG A 73 3.64 -1.70 -2.83
CA ARG A 73 3.00 -1.00 -3.95
C ARG A 73 2.40 -2.02 -4.90
N LEU A 74 1.13 -1.83 -5.22
CA LEU A 74 0.45 -2.52 -6.30
C LEU A 74 0.40 -1.62 -7.52
N TYR A 75 0.79 -2.15 -8.69
CA TYR A 75 0.82 -1.37 -9.92
C TYR A 75 0.54 -2.21 -11.16
N HIS A 76 0.06 -1.55 -12.21
CA HIS A 76 -0.11 -2.09 -13.56
C HIS A 76 0.96 -1.53 -14.49
N LEU A 77 1.24 -2.26 -15.56
CA LEU A 77 2.07 -1.80 -16.67
C LEU A 77 1.18 -1.58 -17.90
N SER A 78 1.35 -0.43 -18.58
CA SER A 78 0.81 -0.26 -19.92
C SER A 78 1.61 -1.10 -20.93
N PRO A 79 1.07 -1.35 -22.15
CA PRO A 79 1.83 -2.02 -23.22
C PRO A 79 3.18 -1.34 -23.55
N GLU A 80 3.27 -0.02 -23.34
CA GLU A 80 4.48 0.79 -23.53
C GLU A 80 5.40 0.80 -22.30
N GLY A 81 5.09 0.00 -21.26
CA GLY A 81 5.86 -0.11 -20.03
C GLY A 81 5.62 1.00 -19.01
N LYS A 82 4.56 1.81 -19.17
CA LYS A 82 4.23 2.87 -18.21
C LYS A 82 3.60 2.26 -16.95
N GLU A 83 4.15 2.60 -15.79
CA GLU A 83 3.58 2.14 -14.52
C GLU A 83 2.41 3.02 -14.06
N LEU A 84 1.32 2.37 -13.64
CA LEU A 84 0.23 3.00 -12.91
C LEU A 84 0.08 2.34 -11.55
N THR A 85 0.32 3.10 -10.48
CA THR A 85 0.12 2.60 -9.11
C THR A 85 -1.37 2.54 -8.81
N THR A 86 -1.88 1.34 -8.54
CA THR A 86 -3.29 1.10 -8.22
C THR A 86 -3.55 1.24 -6.73
N ALA A 87 -2.60 0.82 -5.89
CA ALA A 87 -2.69 0.95 -4.44
C ALA A 87 -1.32 0.99 -3.76
N ILE A 88 -1.27 1.66 -2.61
CA ILE A 88 -0.20 1.52 -1.62
C ILE A 88 -0.81 0.80 -0.43
N ILE A 89 -0.19 -0.30 -0.03
CA ILE A 89 -0.65 -1.20 1.02
C ILE A 89 0.19 -0.92 2.27
N ASP A 90 -0.50 -0.56 3.34
CA ASP A 90 0.07 -0.31 4.66
C ASP A 90 -0.19 -1.50 5.61
N PRO A 91 0.56 -1.62 6.71
CA PRO A 91 0.41 -2.71 7.68
C PRO A 91 -1.04 -2.92 8.15
N GLY A 92 -1.42 -4.17 8.41
CA GLY A 92 -2.78 -4.58 8.78
C GLY A 92 -3.71 -4.83 7.59
N THR A 93 -3.23 -4.58 6.37
CA THR A 93 -4.05 -4.69 5.17
C THR A 93 -3.96 -6.07 4.52
N ILE A 94 -5.11 -6.67 4.18
CA ILE A 94 -5.25 -7.88 3.36
C ILE A 94 -5.19 -7.54 1.86
N PHE A 95 -4.37 -8.21 1.07
CA PHE A 95 -4.34 -8.07 -0.39
C PHE A 95 -3.89 -9.39 -1.03
N GLY A 96 -4.14 -9.61 -2.32
CA GLY A 96 -3.79 -10.88 -2.96
C GLY A 96 -4.77 -11.26 -4.04
N GLU A 97 -4.52 -12.44 -4.61
CA GLU A 97 -5.43 -13.08 -5.55
C GLU A 97 -6.10 -14.26 -4.87
N MET A 98 -7.42 -14.19 -4.75
CA MET A 98 -8.21 -15.20 -4.05
C MET A 98 -9.61 -15.24 -4.66
N ALA A 99 -9.87 -16.22 -5.53
CA ALA A 99 -11.17 -16.30 -6.22
C ALA A 99 -12.34 -16.48 -5.24
N LEU A 100 -12.12 -17.12 -4.08
CA LEU A 100 -13.12 -17.26 -3.02
C LEU A 100 -13.65 -15.91 -2.51
N LEU A 101 -12.79 -14.88 -2.53
CA LEU A 101 -13.14 -13.51 -2.13
C LEU A 101 -13.53 -12.64 -3.33
N GLY A 102 -13.57 -13.20 -4.53
CA GLY A 102 -13.68 -12.42 -5.78
C GLY A 102 -12.49 -11.48 -6.03
N GLN A 103 -11.41 -11.61 -5.24
CA GLN A 103 -10.21 -10.78 -5.41
C GLN A 103 -9.34 -11.35 -6.52
N LYS A 104 -8.98 -10.49 -7.47
CA LYS A 104 -7.99 -10.78 -8.51
C LYS A 104 -6.97 -9.65 -8.53
N LEU A 105 -5.70 -10.00 -8.60
CA LEU A 105 -4.62 -9.04 -8.86
C LEU A 105 -4.34 -8.98 -10.36
N HIS A 106 -5.35 -9.15 -11.20
CA HIS A 106 -5.22 -9.23 -12.65
C HIS A 106 -4.27 -8.14 -13.20
N GLU A 107 -3.29 -8.55 -13.99
CA GLU A 107 -2.26 -7.68 -14.60
C GLU A 107 -1.48 -6.80 -13.59
N SER A 108 -1.55 -7.13 -12.30
CA SER A 108 -0.91 -6.37 -11.22
C SER A 108 0.39 -7.00 -10.76
N TYR A 109 1.33 -6.12 -10.44
CA TYR A 109 2.58 -6.42 -9.79
C TYR A 109 2.52 -5.94 -8.33
N ALA A 110 3.12 -6.72 -7.42
CA ALA A 110 3.33 -6.29 -6.04
C ALA A 110 4.84 -6.17 -5.75
N VAL A 111 5.26 -4.97 -5.36
CA VAL A 111 6.66 -4.66 -5.03
C VAL A 111 6.77 -4.09 -3.62
N ALA A 112 7.77 -4.53 -2.87
CA ALA A 112 8.06 -3.98 -1.55
C ALA A 112 8.75 -2.61 -1.68
N LEU A 113 8.18 -1.56 -1.07
CA LEU A 113 8.79 -0.22 -1.00
C LEU A 113 9.76 -0.06 0.18
N SER A 114 9.61 -0.91 1.20
CA SER A 114 10.46 -0.97 2.39
C SER A 114 10.60 -2.43 2.84
N PRO A 115 11.44 -2.77 3.85
CA PRO A 115 11.53 -4.15 4.32
C PRO A 115 10.15 -4.62 4.77
N CYS A 116 9.62 -5.64 4.09
CA CYS A 116 8.27 -6.13 4.32
C CYS A 116 8.29 -7.46 5.05
N LEU A 117 7.33 -7.64 5.93
CA LEU A 117 6.98 -8.92 6.54
C LEU A 117 5.54 -9.23 6.14
N LEU A 118 5.33 -10.37 5.48
CA LEU A 118 4.04 -10.78 4.93
C LEU A 118 3.59 -12.06 5.63
N CYS A 119 2.30 -12.15 5.96
CA CYS A 119 1.65 -13.40 6.34
C CYS A 119 0.94 -13.95 5.11
N LEU A 120 1.21 -15.19 4.73
CA LEU A 120 0.60 -15.85 3.58
C LEU A 120 -0.53 -16.75 4.07
N MET A 121 -1.68 -16.66 3.41
CA MET A 121 -2.82 -17.53 3.64
C MET A 121 -3.18 -18.25 2.35
N SER A 122 -3.26 -19.58 2.45
CA SER A 122 -3.79 -20.41 1.38
C SER A 122 -5.31 -20.23 1.28
N ARG A 123 -5.90 -20.73 0.19
CA ARG A 123 -7.35 -20.82 0.03
C ARG A 123 -8.02 -21.56 1.20
N GLU A 124 -7.39 -22.63 1.69
CA GLU A 124 -7.92 -23.43 2.79
C GLU A 124 -7.88 -22.66 4.12
N ASP A 125 -6.79 -21.93 4.39
CA ASP A 125 -6.69 -21.07 5.57
C ASP A 125 -7.77 -19.99 5.55
N VAL A 126 -7.94 -19.32 4.41
CA VAL A 126 -8.96 -18.27 4.24
C VAL A 126 -10.36 -18.85 4.39
N LYS A 127 -10.64 -20.01 3.80
CA LYS A 127 -11.94 -20.69 3.94
C LYS A 127 -12.21 -21.07 5.39
N HIS A 128 -11.22 -21.61 6.10
CA HIS A 128 -11.35 -21.97 7.50
C HIS A 128 -11.63 -20.73 8.34
N VAL A 129 -10.84 -19.66 8.18
CA VAL A 129 -10.98 -18.42 8.95
C VAL A 129 -12.31 -17.72 8.67
N LEU A 130 -12.69 -17.57 7.41
CA LEU A 130 -13.95 -16.90 7.01
C LEU A 130 -15.19 -17.67 7.44
N LEU A 131 -15.16 -19.01 7.38
CA LEU A 131 -16.33 -19.83 7.70
C LEU A 131 -16.43 -20.19 9.18
N SER A 132 -15.34 -20.06 9.95
CA SER A 132 -15.33 -20.40 11.38
C SER A 132 -15.74 -19.23 12.28
N ASP A 133 -15.56 -17.98 11.84
CA ASP A 133 -15.94 -16.82 12.65
C ASP A 133 -16.64 -15.72 11.82
N PRO A 134 -17.96 -15.48 12.06
CA PRO A 134 -18.72 -14.41 11.42
C PRO A 134 -18.14 -13.00 11.63
N ARG A 135 -17.45 -12.75 12.75
CA ARG A 135 -16.82 -11.45 13.06
C ARG A 135 -15.70 -11.15 12.07
N VAL A 136 -14.88 -12.15 11.74
CA VAL A 136 -13.80 -12.01 10.77
C VAL A 136 -14.34 -11.75 9.36
N ALA A 137 -15.41 -12.45 8.98
CA ALA A 137 -16.09 -12.22 7.71
C ALA A 137 -16.65 -10.78 7.60
N ALA A 138 -17.27 -10.25 8.67
CA ALA A 138 -17.77 -8.88 8.69
C ALA A 138 -16.66 -7.83 8.54
N ARG A 139 -15.50 -8.02 9.21
CA ARG A 139 -14.34 -7.12 9.08
C ARG A 139 -13.74 -7.16 7.68
N ILE A 140 -13.64 -8.33 7.07
CA ILE A 140 -13.19 -8.46 5.69
C ILE A 140 -14.15 -7.72 4.76
N ALA A 141 -15.47 -7.85 4.95
CA ALA A 141 -16.46 -7.11 4.17
C ALA A 141 -16.31 -5.58 4.34
N GLU A 142 -16.07 -5.09 5.56
CA GLU A 142 -15.83 -3.67 5.85
C GLU A 142 -14.57 -3.14 5.12
N ILE A 143 -13.47 -3.89 5.17
CA ILE A 143 -12.21 -3.54 4.46
C ILE A 143 -12.40 -3.53 2.95
N LEU A 144 -13.09 -4.53 2.40
CA LEU A 144 -13.41 -4.59 0.97
C LEU A 144 -14.32 -3.41 0.55
N GLY A 145 -15.29 -3.05 1.39
CA GLY A 145 -16.17 -1.90 1.18
C GLY A 145 -15.41 -0.58 1.12
N ASN A 146 -14.51 -0.34 2.08
CA ASN A 146 -13.67 0.87 2.10
C ASN A 146 -12.77 0.95 0.86
N ARG A 147 -12.16 -0.17 0.46
CA ARG A 147 -11.36 -0.23 -0.78
C ARG A 147 -12.17 0.07 -2.04
N LEU A 148 -13.41 -0.40 -2.10
CA LEU A 148 -14.30 -0.10 -3.22
C LEU A 148 -14.61 1.40 -3.29
N ILE A 149 -14.88 2.03 -2.15
CA ILE A 149 -15.10 3.48 -2.06
C ILE A 149 -13.85 4.25 -2.52
N ASP A 150 -12.65 3.84 -2.07
CA ASP A 150 -11.40 4.48 -2.48
C ASP A 150 -11.13 4.30 -3.98
N ALA A 151 -11.40 3.12 -4.54
CA ALA A 151 -11.30 2.87 -5.97
C ALA A 151 -12.28 3.73 -6.78
N GLN A 152 -13.52 3.89 -6.31
CA GLN A 152 -14.51 4.78 -6.93
C GLN A 152 -14.07 6.25 -6.87
N ARG A 153 -13.50 6.70 -5.75
CA ARG A 153 -12.96 8.05 -5.62
C ARG A 153 -11.82 8.28 -6.61
N ARG A 154 -10.88 7.33 -6.71
CA ARG A 154 -9.78 7.40 -7.69
C ARG A 154 -10.31 7.43 -9.12
N LEU A 155 -11.30 6.59 -9.45
CA LEU A 155 -11.94 6.60 -10.77
C LEU A 155 -12.59 7.96 -11.07
N SER A 156 -13.29 8.55 -10.10
CA SER A 156 -13.86 9.90 -10.22
C SER A 156 -12.78 10.95 -10.47
N ASP A 157 -11.68 10.90 -9.70
CA ASP A 157 -10.53 11.79 -9.89
C ASP A 157 -9.92 11.63 -11.29
N PHE A 158 -9.75 10.40 -11.78
CA PHE A 158 -9.27 10.16 -13.15
C PHE A 158 -10.22 10.69 -14.23
N ALA A 159 -11.53 10.61 -14.00
CA ALA A 159 -12.54 11.01 -14.98
C ALA A 159 -12.78 12.53 -15.02
N PHE A 160 -12.72 13.20 -13.87
CA PHE A 160 -13.15 14.60 -13.74
C PHE A 160 -12.04 15.58 -13.38
N LYS A 161 -10.89 15.11 -12.86
CA LYS A 161 -9.79 16.00 -12.50
C LYS A 161 -8.67 16.00 -13.53
N ASN A 162 -8.12 17.19 -13.79
CA ASN A 162 -6.89 17.38 -14.54
C ASN A 162 -5.65 16.95 -13.72
N ILE A 163 -4.50 16.82 -14.39
CA ILE A 163 -3.27 16.31 -13.76
C ILE A 163 -2.82 17.14 -12.54
N PRO A 164 -2.80 18.50 -12.59
CA PRO A 164 -2.50 19.32 -11.41
C PRO A 164 -3.41 19.05 -10.21
N GLN A 165 -4.73 18.98 -10.40
CA GLN A 165 -5.71 18.70 -9.34
C GLN A 165 -5.49 17.31 -8.73
N ARG A 166 -5.19 16.31 -9.57
CA ARG A 166 -4.90 14.95 -9.12
C ARG A 166 -3.61 14.89 -8.31
N LEU A 167 -2.57 15.61 -8.73
CA LEU A 167 -1.33 15.72 -7.95
C LEU A 167 -1.57 16.37 -6.59
N ALA A 168 -2.34 17.46 -6.53
CA ALA A 168 -2.70 18.10 -5.27
C ALA A 168 -3.47 17.15 -4.34
N SER A 169 -4.40 16.36 -4.89
CA SER A 169 -5.15 15.34 -4.14
C SER A 169 -4.21 14.26 -3.56
N VAL A 170 -3.27 13.75 -4.37
CA VAL A 170 -2.26 12.76 -3.93
C VAL A 170 -1.36 13.33 -2.83
N LEU A 171 -0.91 14.58 -2.97
CA LEU A 171 -0.07 15.23 -1.94
C LEU A 171 -0.83 15.35 -0.60
N LEU A 172 -2.11 15.70 -0.63
CA LEU A 172 -2.95 15.80 0.58
C LEU A 172 -3.23 14.44 1.20
N GLU A 173 -3.55 13.42 0.39
CA GLU A 173 -3.85 12.04 0.85
C GLU A 173 -2.65 11.42 1.59
N HIS A 174 -1.44 11.68 1.09
CA HIS A 174 -0.20 11.12 1.60
C HIS A 174 0.60 12.06 2.51
N ALA A 175 0.05 13.22 2.84
CA ALA A 175 0.63 14.16 3.80
C ALA A 175 0.69 13.51 5.20
N ARG A 176 1.87 13.49 5.81
CA ARG A 176 2.09 12.97 7.16
C ARG A 176 3.04 13.87 7.95
N PRO A 177 2.98 13.88 9.29
CA PRO A 177 3.98 14.57 10.10
C PRO A 177 5.40 14.03 9.87
N PRO A 178 6.46 14.88 9.88
CA PRO A 178 7.83 14.45 9.68
C PRO A 178 8.30 13.41 10.69
N ARG A 179 8.95 12.35 10.22
CA ARG A 179 9.44 11.25 11.07
C ARG A 179 10.59 11.66 12.02
N ARG A 180 11.31 12.74 11.74
CA ARG A 180 12.49 13.19 12.51
C ARG A 180 12.15 14.41 13.37
N ARG A 181 11.78 14.16 14.64
CA ARG A 181 11.81 15.18 15.69
C ARG A 181 13.25 15.43 16.14
N LEU A 182 14.08 16.02 15.28
CA LEU A 182 15.37 16.58 15.69
C LEU A 182 15.26 18.09 15.56
N PHE A 183 14.96 18.72 16.70
CA PHE A 183 14.96 20.16 16.92
C PHE A 183 13.95 20.98 16.09
N ARG A 184 12.84 21.35 16.76
CA ARG A 184 12.12 22.61 16.51
C ARG A 184 11.53 22.79 15.10
N SER A 185 10.86 21.79 14.54
CA SER A 185 9.86 22.04 13.49
C SER A 185 8.52 22.42 14.14
N PRO A 186 7.77 23.39 13.58
CA PRO A 186 6.39 23.67 13.99
C PRO A 186 5.57 22.37 13.98
N GLU A 187 4.66 22.21 14.95
CA GLU A 187 3.77 21.04 15.08
C GLU A 187 2.85 20.82 13.85
N SER A 188 2.90 21.70 12.85
CA SER A 188 2.05 21.74 11.66
C SER A 188 2.75 21.39 10.34
N GLU A 189 4.05 21.06 10.33
CA GLU A 189 4.72 20.67 9.08
C GLU A 189 4.18 19.32 8.58
N LEU A 190 3.69 19.28 7.34
CA LEU A 190 3.23 18.06 6.67
C LEU A 190 4.17 17.73 5.51
N GLU A 191 4.76 16.53 5.50
CA GLU A 191 5.62 16.06 4.41
C GLU A 191 5.01 14.87 3.67
N VAL A 192 5.32 14.78 2.37
CA VAL A 192 4.99 13.66 1.50
C VAL A 192 6.31 13.00 1.08
N PRO A 193 6.61 11.77 1.54
CA PRO A 193 7.91 11.12 1.34
C PRO A 193 8.02 10.40 -0.02
N PHE A 194 7.61 11.07 -1.11
CA PHE A 194 7.60 10.49 -2.45
C PHE A 194 8.57 11.19 -3.40
N THR A 195 9.15 10.40 -4.31
CA THR A 195 9.90 10.90 -5.46
C THR A 195 8.93 11.40 -6.54
N HIS A 196 9.43 12.21 -7.48
CA HIS A 196 8.64 12.68 -8.62
C HIS A 196 8.14 11.53 -9.49
N GLU A 197 8.92 10.46 -9.57
CA GLU A 197 8.57 9.24 -10.29
C GLU A 197 7.44 8.47 -9.59
N ALA A 198 7.51 8.32 -8.26
CA ALA A 198 6.43 7.71 -7.49
C ALA A 198 5.12 8.53 -7.58
N MET A 199 5.21 9.85 -7.52
CA MET A 199 4.05 10.73 -7.76
C MET A 199 3.51 10.59 -9.18
N GLY A 200 4.39 10.43 -10.18
CA GLY A 200 3.99 10.16 -11.56
C GLY A 200 3.21 8.85 -11.69
N ALA A 201 3.68 7.79 -11.04
CA ALA A 201 2.99 6.51 -11.02
C ALA A 201 1.64 6.57 -10.28
N LEU A 202 1.50 7.36 -9.21
CA LEU A 202 0.23 7.55 -8.49
C LEU A 202 -0.78 8.38 -9.29
N VAL A 203 -0.31 9.43 -9.97
CA VAL A 203 -1.14 10.29 -10.82
C VAL A 203 -1.36 9.68 -12.21
N GLY A 204 -0.61 8.65 -12.60
CA GLY A 204 -0.69 8.06 -13.94
C GLY A 204 -0.15 8.99 -15.03
N THR A 205 0.91 9.75 -14.76
CA THR A 205 1.57 10.65 -15.72
C THR A 205 3.09 10.53 -15.67
N HIS A 206 3.79 11.17 -16.61
CA HIS A 206 5.24 11.13 -16.68
C HIS A 206 5.88 12.03 -15.61
N ARG A 207 7.07 11.61 -15.14
CA ARG A 207 7.88 12.35 -14.16
C ARG A 207 8.13 13.80 -14.55
N GLU A 208 8.32 14.07 -15.84
CA GLU A 208 8.56 15.43 -16.36
C GLU A 208 7.36 16.34 -16.13
N THR A 209 6.14 15.83 -16.39
CA THR A 209 4.89 16.55 -16.13
C THR A 209 4.72 16.85 -14.64
N ILE A 210 5.00 15.86 -13.78
CA ILE A 210 5.00 16.06 -12.32
C ILE A 210 5.99 17.14 -11.90
N THR A 211 7.22 17.08 -12.41
CA THR A 211 8.28 18.02 -12.06
C THR A 211 7.88 19.45 -12.42
N LYS A 212 7.24 19.65 -13.58
CA LYS A 212 6.74 20.95 -13.99
C LYS A 212 5.68 21.49 -13.02
N ILE A 213 4.67 20.69 -12.69
CA ILE A 213 3.58 21.09 -11.78
C ILE A 213 4.12 21.38 -10.37
N LEU A 214 5.04 20.56 -9.86
CA LEU A 214 5.68 20.76 -8.55
C LEU A 214 6.47 22.07 -8.50
N ASN A 215 7.20 22.41 -9.56
CA ASN A 215 7.90 23.68 -9.65
C ASN A 215 6.92 24.86 -9.63
N ASP A 216 5.79 24.76 -10.34
CA ASP A 216 4.75 25.80 -10.35
C ASP A 216 4.14 25.99 -8.95
N LEU A 217 3.83 24.91 -8.23
CA LEU A 217 3.33 24.97 -6.85
C LEU A 217 4.37 25.55 -5.88
N GLN A 218 5.66 25.24 -6.08
CA GLN A 218 6.75 25.79 -5.28
C GLN A 218 6.93 27.29 -5.54
N HIS A 219 6.87 27.73 -6.80
CA HIS A 219 6.93 29.16 -7.15
C HIS A 219 5.78 29.95 -6.54
N GLN A 220 4.62 29.33 -6.35
CA GLN A 220 3.46 29.93 -5.67
C GLN A 220 3.55 29.92 -4.14
N GLY A 221 4.61 29.33 -3.56
CA GLY A 221 4.82 29.19 -2.13
C GLY A 221 3.87 28.20 -1.44
N ILE A 222 3.23 27.30 -2.19
CA ILE A 222 2.28 26.32 -1.65
C ILE A 222 3.03 25.11 -1.06
N ILE A 223 4.16 24.75 -1.67
CA ILE A 223 5.01 23.64 -1.26
C ILE A 223 6.49 24.04 -1.28
N GLU A 224 7.33 23.26 -0.60
CA GLU A 224 8.78 23.31 -0.69
C GLU A 224 9.31 21.93 -1.12
N LEU A 225 10.13 21.88 -2.17
CA LEU A 225 10.75 20.64 -2.61
C LEU A 225 12.04 20.37 -1.83
N ARG A 226 12.13 19.19 -1.22
CA ARG A 226 13.34 18.70 -0.55
C ARG A 226 13.78 17.39 -1.18
N ARG A 227 15.01 16.96 -0.89
CA ARG A 227 15.54 15.71 -1.45
C ARG A 227 14.67 14.51 -1.06
N GLY A 228 13.96 13.95 -2.03
CA GLY A 228 13.11 12.76 -1.87
C GLY A 228 11.78 12.99 -1.15
N ARG A 229 11.35 14.25 -0.96
CA ARG A 229 10.10 14.58 -0.24
C ARG A 229 9.59 15.98 -0.58
N VAL A 230 8.29 16.18 -0.42
CA VAL A 230 7.62 17.48 -0.59
C VAL A 230 7.10 17.95 0.76
N LEU A 231 7.45 19.17 1.17
CA LEU A 231 6.86 19.81 2.35
C LEU A 231 5.67 20.67 1.91
N ILE A 232 4.55 20.55 2.60
CA ILE A 232 3.35 21.35 2.37
C ILE A 232 3.43 22.59 3.25
N LEU A 233 3.50 23.77 2.63
CA LEU A 233 3.57 25.06 3.32
C LEU A 233 2.17 25.63 3.57
N ASP A 234 1.26 25.44 2.61
CA ASP A 234 -0.12 25.93 2.68
C ASP A 234 -1.12 24.82 2.29
N PRO A 235 -1.62 24.05 3.27
CA PRO A 235 -2.58 22.98 3.03
C PRO A 235 -3.92 23.46 2.46
N GLU A 236 -4.36 24.68 2.81
CA GLU A 236 -5.64 25.22 2.35
C GLU A 236 -5.58 25.61 0.88
N ARG A 237 -4.50 26.30 0.45
CA ARG A 237 -4.28 26.59 -0.97
C ARG A 237 -4.07 25.31 -1.77
N LEU A 238 -3.37 24.33 -1.23
CA LEU A 238 -3.20 23.03 -1.88
C LEU A 238 -4.56 22.31 -2.05
N ARG A 239 -5.45 22.39 -1.04
CA ARG A 239 -6.81 21.86 -1.13
C ARG A 239 -7.64 22.59 -2.18
N ALA A 240 -7.54 23.91 -2.29
CA ALA A 240 -8.19 24.66 -3.36
C ALA A 240 -7.74 24.19 -4.75
N CYS A 241 -6.43 23.95 -4.94
CA CYS A 241 -5.89 23.39 -6.19
C CYS A 241 -6.42 21.98 -6.51
N SER A 242 -6.86 21.20 -5.51
CA SER A 242 -7.43 19.87 -5.73
C SER A 242 -8.90 19.89 -6.21
N LEU A 243 -9.57 21.04 -6.06
CA LEU A 243 -11.00 21.24 -6.35
C LEU A 243 -11.28 22.15 -7.56
N SER A 244 -10.28 22.96 -7.98
CA SER A 244 -10.40 24.01 -9.01
C SER A 244 -9.81 23.56 -10.32
#